data_AF-A0A0C3NYF8-F1
#
_entry.id   AF-A0A0C3NYF8-F1
#
_cell.length_a   1.000
_cell.length_b   1.000
_cell.length_c   1.000
_cell.angle_alpha   90.00
_cell.angle_beta   90.00
_cell.angle_gamma   90.00
#
_symmetry.space_group_name_H-M   'P 1'
#
loop_
_entity.id
_entity.type
_entity.pdbx_description
1 polymer ?
#
loop_
_entity_poly.entity_id
_entity_poly.type
_entity_poly.pdbx_seq_one_letter_code
_entity_poly.pdbx_strand_id
1 'polypeptide(L)'
;MAQQFQDVVPGEQYRYALTNFRIAHEKVEEQRTQLQEQEKQVALLRERIALLEGSNEVAKQNGDSVDDFSIKNSASQLERSINRWAAEVIDSLPSELAAVRQAALADIFDGYPPEPSPFPDEAGAMHVMHLLRHAMAKTIMEGIINCLIVTDSPEANIQLTRIHEHIFSRDATVASVWRRQTFSAAVEQCSPAMSRFFLTEHMPALMALLCPEDKDDGVSCGAHAILEAAYTFSRMLHGSPSSSAGSTDAFYRAFVPELGSLLYPSQIELVKRCLKSERGEQDRVGATVFPGLVKVTRGPPGPNGQATAHTQTVYDLSAEHESTMLEEMPQLR
;
A
#
# COMPACT_ATOMS: atom_id res chain seq x y z
N MET A 1 36.94 -25.36 -62.01
CA MET A 1 35.48 -25.60 -61.97
C MET A 1 34.90 -24.65 -60.93
N ALA A 2 34.10 -23.69 -61.36
CA ALA A 2 33.22 -22.91 -60.49
C ALA A 2 32.06 -22.43 -61.37
N GLN A 3 30.98 -23.20 -61.41
CA GLN A 3 29.73 -22.74 -62.00
C GLN A 3 29.17 -21.65 -61.08
N GLN A 4 29.24 -20.39 -61.54
CA GLN A 4 28.44 -19.31 -60.97
C GLN A 4 26.97 -19.62 -61.29
N PHE A 5 26.25 -20.14 -60.30
CA PHE A 5 24.79 -20.13 -60.33
C PHE A 5 24.35 -18.67 -60.23
N GLN A 6 24.07 -18.07 -61.38
CA GLN A 6 23.36 -16.81 -61.45
C GLN A 6 21.90 -17.14 -61.16
N ASP A 7 21.47 -16.86 -59.93
CA ASP A 7 20.10 -17.09 -59.45
C ASP A 7 19.17 -16.08 -60.14
N VAL A 8 18.84 -16.34 -61.40
CA VAL A 8 18.02 -15.47 -62.24
C VAL A 8 16.57 -15.82 -62.01
N VAL A 9 15.91 -15.05 -61.14
CA VAL A 9 14.48 -15.18 -60.87
C VAL A 9 13.67 -14.87 -62.14
N PRO A 10 12.79 -15.77 -62.60
CA PRO A 10 11.93 -15.53 -63.76
C PRO A 10 11.13 -14.23 -63.62
N GLY A 11 11.02 -13.45 -64.69
CA GLY A 11 10.39 -12.11 -64.67
C GLY A 11 8.93 -12.09 -64.18
N GLU A 12 8.21 -13.21 -64.31
CA GLU A 12 6.87 -13.38 -63.73
C GLU A 12 6.88 -13.50 -62.20
N GLN A 13 7.86 -14.21 -61.62
CA GLN A 13 8.03 -14.30 -60.18
C GLN A 13 8.44 -12.96 -59.57
N TYR A 14 9.28 -12.19 -60.28
CA TYR A 14 9.63 -10.82 -59.88
C TYR A 14 8.41 -9.88 -59.88
N ARG A 15 7.57 -9.93 -60.93
CA ARG A 15 6.33 -9.15 -61.00
C ARG A 15 5.34 -9.56 -59.91
N TYR A 16 5.18 -10.85 -59.66
CA TYR A 16 4.32 -11.39 -58.60
C TYR A 16 4.77 -10.94 -57.21
N ALA A 17 6.09 -10.99 -56.94
CA ALA A 17 6.66 -10.50 -55.70
C ALA A 17 6.42 -9.00 -55.50
N LEU A 18 6.62 -8.18 -56.53
CA LEU A 18 6.35 -6.74 -56.47
C LEU A 18 4.87 -6.42 -56.19
N THR A 19 3.93 -7.15 -56.80
CA THR A 19 2.51 -7.01 -56.49
C THR A 19 2.20 -7.39 -55.05
N ASN A 20 2.80 -8.47 -54.53
CA ASN A 20 2.60 -8.87 -53.13
C ASN A 20 3.21 -7.86 -52.14
N PHE A 21 4.39 -7.30 -52.43
CA PHE A 21 4.98 -6.24 -51.61
C PHE A 21 4.12 -4.99 -51.59
N ARG A 22 3.56 -4.60 -52.75
CA ARG A 22 2.63 -3.47 -52.83
C ARG A 22 1.38 -3.72 -51.99
N ILE A 23 0.74 -4.88 -52.13
CA ILE A 23 -0.46 -5.25 -51.35
C ILE A 23 -0.14 -5.30 -49.85
N ALA A 24 1.02 -5.85 -49.48
CA ALA A 24 1.43 -5.92 -48.08
C ALA A 24 1.66 -4.51 -47.49
N HIS A 25 2.33 -3.62 -48.23
CA HIS A 25 2.54 -2.24 -47.79
C HIS A 25 1.24 -1.45 -47.69
N GLU A 26 0.33 -1.63 -48.64
CA GLU A 26 -1.01 -1.02 -48.62
C GLU A 26 -1.80 -1.48 -47.40
N LYS A 27 -1.79 -2.79 -47.09
CA LYS A 27 -2.39 -3.33 -45.86
C LYS A 27 -1.75 -2.81 -44.58
N VAL A 28 -0.42 -2.62 -44.55
CA VAL A 28 0.27 -2.07 -43.38
C VAL A 28 -0.13 -0.61 -43.16
N GLU A 29 -0.27 0.18 -44.22
CA GLU A 29 -0.75 1.57 -44.11
C GLU A 29 -2.24 1.66 -43.72
N GLU A 30 -3.09 0.74 -44.20
CA GLU A 30 -4.47 0.59 -43.72
C GLU A 30 -4.52 0.23 -42.24
N GLN A 31 -3.68 -0.70 -41.78
CA GLN A 31 -3.58 -1.04 -40.36
C GLN A 31 -3.10 0.14 -39.51
N ARG A 32 -2.11 0.88 -40.01
CA ARG A 32 -1.60 2.08 -39.35
C ARG A 32 -2.67 3.16 -39.19
N THR A 33 -3.44 3.43 -40.23
CA THR A 33 -4.53 4.42 -40.18
C THR A 33 -5.67 3.98 -39.26
N GLN A 34 -6.01 2.68 -39.25
CA GLN A 34 -6.96 2.14 -38.28
C GLN A 34 -6.47 2.27 -36.83
N LEU A 35 -5.19 1.99 -36.56
CA LEU A 35 -4.60 2.16 -35.22
C LEU A 35 -4.62 3.62 -34.78
N GLN A 36 -4.28 4.56 -35.68
CA GLN A 36 -4.34 6.00 -35.37
C GLN A 36 -5.76 6.47 -35.05
N GLU A 37 -6.77 5.98 -35.79
CA GLU A 37 -8.17 6.32 -35.51
C GLU A 37 -8.65 5.69 -34.19
N GLN A 38 -8.22 4.46 -33.88
CA GLN A 38 -8.47 3.85 -32.56
C GLN A 38 -7.83 4.65 -31.43
N GLU A 39 -6.58 5.09 -31.57
CA GLU A 39 -5.91 5.94 -30.58
C GLU A 39 -6.68 7.25 -30.35
N LYS A 40 -7.18 7.86 -31.42
CA LYS A 40 -8.00 9.07 -31.35
C LYS A 40 -9.34 8.84 -30.64
N GLN A 41 -10.03 7.75 -30.95
CA GLN A 41 -11.28 7.39 -30.27
C GLN A 41 -11.06 7.04 -28.81
N VAL A 42 -9.98 6.33 -28.50
CA VAL A 42 -9.55 6.04 -27.12
C VAL A 42 -9.25 7.33 -26.36
N ALA A 43 -8.59 8.31 -26.98
CA ALA A 43 -8.34 9.62 -26.37
C ALA A 43 -9.64 10.37 -26.05
N LEU A 44 -10.59 10.42 -26.99
CA LEU A 44 -11.90 11.06 -26.79
C LEU A 44 -12.72 10.37 -25.69
N LEU A 45 -12.73 9.04 -25.66
CA LEU A 45 -13.41 8.27 -24.61
C LEU A 45 -12.75 8.52 -23.25
N ARG A 46 -11.42 8.62 -23.18
CA ARG A 46 -10.69 8.98 -21.95
C ARG A 46 -11.05 10.37 -21.45
N GLU A 47 -11.07 11.36 -22.33
CA GLU A 47 -11.48 12.74 -21.99
C GLU A 47 -12.92 12.77 -21.46
N ARG A 48 -13.83 12.04 -22.12
CA ARG A 48 -15.22 11.90 -21.68
C ARG A 48 -15.32 11.23 -20.30
N ILE A 49 -14.54 10.18 -20.05
CA ILE A 49 -14.49 9.49 -18.76
C ILE A 49 -13.97 10.43 -17.68
N ALA A 50 -12.87 11.16 -17.92
CA ALA A 50 -12.32 12.12 -16.94
C ALA A 50 -13.34 13.20 -16.56
N LEU A 51 -14.10 13.69 -17.54
CA LEU A 51 -15.17 14.67 -17.32
C LEU A 51 -16.33 14.06 -16.52
N LEU A 52 -16.75 12.83 -16.83
CA LEU A 52 -17.81 12.12 -16.09
C LEU A 52 -17.38 11.69 -14.68
N GLU A 53 -16.10 11.45 -14.46
CA GLU A 53 -15.52 11.14 -13.15
C GLU A 53 -15.37 12.37 -12.25
N GLY A 54 -15.67 13.57 -12.75
CA GLY A 54 -15.64 14.79 -11.94
C GLY A 54 -14.24 15.37 -11.75
N SER A 55 -13.28 15.07 -12.66
CA SER A 55 -12.04 15.84 -12.76
C SER A 55 -12.35 17.23 -13.32
N ASN A 56 -13.03 18.06 -12.54
CA ASN A 56 -13.18 19.49 -12.84
C ASN A 56 -11.79 20.13 -12.76
N GLU A 57 -11.52 21.04 -13.68
CA GLU A 57 -10.25 21.75 -13.95
C GLU A 57 -9.66 22.59 -12.79
N VAL A 58 -10.04 22.31 -11.54
CA VAL A 58 -9.49 22.95 -10.33
C VAL A 58 -8.39 22.11 -9.68
N ALA A 59 -8.16 20.87 -10.14
CA ALA A 59 -6.94 20.16 -9.84
C ALA A 59 -5.78 20.85 -10.57
N LYS A 60 -5.04 21.68 -9.83
CA LYS A 60 -3.75 22.27 -10.19
C LYS A 60 -2.96 21.35 -11.11
N GLN A 61 -2.25 21.97 -12.06
CA GLN A 61 -1.31 21.43 -13.04
C GLN A 61 -0.15 20.56 -12.49
N ASN A 62 -0.37 19.76 -11.47
CA ASN A 62 0.50 18.66 -11.05
C ASN A 62 -0.24 17.38 -11.39
N GLY A 63 -0.14 16.95 -12.65
CA GLY A 63 -0.49 15.59 -13.05
C GLY A 63 0.51 14.62 -12.41
N ASP A 64 0.38 14.41 -11.10
CA ASP A 64 1.17 13.42 -10.38
C ASP A 64 0.41 12.11 -10.51
N SER A 65 0.69 11.37 -11.57
CA SER A 65 0.33 9.96 -11.57
C SER A 65 1.04 9.36 -10.37
N VAL A 66 0.28 8.85 -9.40
CA VAL A 66 0.89 8.15 -8.26
C VAL A 66 1.65 6.94 -8.80
N ASP A 67 2.97 7.09 -8.84
CA ASP A 67 3.91 6.10 -9.27
C ASP A 67 4.50 5.38 -8.05
N ASP A 68 5.16 4.25 -8.29
CA ASP A 68 5.76 3.46 -7.21
C ASP A 68 6.80 4.27 -6.41
N PHE A 69 7.42 5.29 -7.03
CA PHE A 69 8.37 6.18 -6.36
C PHE A 69 7.70 7.09 -5.34
N SER A 70 6.58 7.72 -5.70
CA SER A 70 5.81 8.58 -4.80
C SER A 70 5.25 7.79 -3.61
N ILE A 71 4.74 6.58 -3.86
CA ILE A 71 4.28 5.68 -2.80
C ILE A 71 5.43 5.35 -1.83
N LYS A 72 6.60 4.95 -2.35
CA LYS A 72 7.78 4.64 -1.53
C LYS A 72 8.25 5.85 -0.73
N ASN A 73 8.35 7.01 -1.35
CA ASN A 73 8.82 8.23 -0.68
C ASN A 73 7.89 8.65 0.47
N SER A 74 6.57 8.66 0.24
CA SER A 74 5.60 8.99 1.29
C SER A 74 5.58 7.95 2.40
N ALA A 75 5.70 6.66 2.06
CA ALA A 75 5.81 5.60 3.05
C ALA A 75 7.07 5.75 3.92
N SER A 76 8.24 6.02 3.33
CA SER A 76 9.48 6.26 4.07
C SER A 76 9.44 7.53 4.93
N GLN A 77 8.64 8.54 4.57
CA GLN A 77 8.41 9.70 5.43
C GLN A 77 7.56 9.32 6.64
N LEU A 78 6.50 8.55 6.43
CA LEU A 78 5.63 8.08 7.50
C LEU A 78 6.36 7.14 8.47
N GLU A 79 7.19 6.23 7.94
CA GLU A 79 8.09 5.36 8.71
C GLU A 79 9.02 6.18 9.63
N ARG A 80 9.67 7.22 9.11
CA ARG A 80 10.54 8.10 9.91
C ARG A 80 9.78 8.83 11.01
N SER A 81 8.54 9.25 10.76
CA SER A 81 7.69 9.90 11.76
C SER A 81 7.30 8.92 12.87
N ILE A 82 6.93 7.68 12.53
CA ILE A 82 6.63 6.61 13.50
C ILE A 82 7.86 6.29 14.36
N ASN A 83 9.04 6.17 13.74
CA ASN A 83 10.29 5.93 14.45
C ASN A 83 10.63 7.05 15.44
N ARG A 84 10.49 8.30 15.01
CA ARG A 84 10.73 9.47 15.86
C ARG A 84 9.77 9.49 17.05
N TRP A 85 8.48 9.29 16.81
CA TRP A 85 7.48 9.25 17.86
C TRP A 85 7.76 8.18 18.91
N ALA A 86 8.10 6.95 18.47
CA ALA A 86 8.41 5.88 19.40
C ALA A 86 9.66 6.19 20.25
N ALA A 87 10.67 6.86 19.68
CA ALA A 87 11.83 7.34 20.44
C ALA A 87 11.45 8.44 21.44
N GLU A 88 10.63 9.42 21.02
CA GLU A 88 10.17 10.50 21.90
C GLU A 88 9.35 9.98 23.09
N VAL A 89 8.50 8.96 22.89
CA VAL A 89 7.75 8.29 23.97
C VAL A 89 8.70 7.63 24.98
N ILE A 90 9.79 7.03 24.51
CA ILE A 90 10.80 6.40 25.37
C ILE A 90 11.62 7.47 26.11
N ASP A 91 12.00 8.56 25.45
CA ASP A 91 12.75 9.65 26.09
C ASP A 91 11.92 10.42 27.12
N SER A 92 10.59 10.45 26.94
CA SER A 92 9.63 11.16 27.81
C SER A 92 8.64 10.22 28.51
N LEU A 93 9.11 9.03 28.91
CA LEU A 93 8.30 7.97 29.53
C LEU A 93 7.37 8.53 30.64
N PRO A 94 6.04 8.52 30.44
CA PRO A 94 5.09 8.98 31.45
C PRO A 94 4.87 7.94 32.58
N SER A 95 5.41 6.73 32.43
CA SER A 95 5.23 5.60 33.34
C SER A 95 6.43 4.64 33.27
N GLU A 96 6.47 3.62 34.11
CA GLU A 96 7.53 2.60 34.04
C GLU A 96 7.51 1.87 32.69
N LEU A 97 8.70 1.54 32.18
CA LEU A 97 8.88 0.90 30.88
C LEU A 97 8.13 -0.44 30.76
N ALA A 98 8.02 -1.18 31.87
CA ALA A 98 7.24 -2.42 31.93
C ALA A 98 5.73 -2.19 31.75
N ALA A 99 5.19 -1.07 32.24
CA ALA A 99 3.79 -0.71 32.08
C ALA A 99 3.47 -0.34 30.62
N VAL A 100 4.34 0.44 29.97
CA VAL A 100 4.21 0.76 28.53
C VAL A 100 4.27 -0.51 27.69
N ARG A 101 5.20 -1.42 28.00
CA ARG A 101 5.30 -2.72 27.33
C ARG A 101 4.00 -3.51 27.45
N GLN A 102 3.46 -3.61 28.66
CA GLN A 102 2.25 -4.39 28.91
C GLN A 102 1.03 -3.78 28.20
N ALA A 103 0.91 -2.46 28.20
CA ALA A 103 -0.12 -1.76 27.45
C ALA A 103 -0.01 -2.02 25.95
N ALA A 104 1.20 -1.92 25.38
CA ALA A 104 1.43 -2.21 23.96
C ALA A 104 1.08 -3.66 23.60
N LEU A 105 1.49 -4.64 24.42
CA LEU A 105 1.14 -6.04 24.18
C LEU A 105 -0.36 -6.28 24.28
N ALA A 106 -1.04 -5.65 25.24
CA ALA A 106 -2.50 -5.75 25.36
C ALA A 106 -3.20 -5.24 24.10
N ASP A 107 -2.76 -4.10 23.55
CA ASP A 107 -3.37 -3.53 22.33
C ASP A 107 -3.02 -4.33 21.06
N ILE A 108 -1.79 -4.84 20.95
CA ILE A 108 -1.37 -5.60 19.76
C ILE A 108 -2.11 -6.94 19.66
N PHE A 109 -2.28 -7.62 20.79
CA PHE A 109 -2.93 -8.94 20.87
C PHE A 109 -4.41 -8.89 21.28
N ASP A 110 -5.02 -7.70 21.28
CA ASP A 110 -6.43 -7.49 21.64
C ASP A 110 -6.80 -8.11 23.00
N GLY A 111 -5.87 -8.05 23.96
CA GLY A 111 -5.98 -8.59 25.32
C GLY A 111 -5.62 -10.07 25.48
N TYR A 112 -5.27 -10.78 24.39
CA TYR A 112 -4.95 -12.22 24.39
C TYR A 112 -3.50 -12.49 23.96
N PRO A 113 -2.49 -12.09 24.77
CA PRO A 113 -1.10 -12.35 24.42
C PRO A 113 -0.82 -13.87 24.35
N PRO A 114 0.02 -14.32 23.41
CA PRO A 114 0.36 -15.73 23.26
C PRO A 114 1.09 -16.27 24.51
N GLU A 115 0.69 -17.46 24.98
CA GLU A 115 1.39 -18.20 26.04
C GLU A 115 2.09 -19.45 25.46
N PRO A 116 3.40 -19.64 25.69
CA PRO A 116 4.31 -18.77 26.45
C PRO A 116 4.61 -17.46 25.70
N SER A 117 4.85 -16.38 26.45
CA SER A 117 5.23 -15.09 25.88
C SER A 117 6.48 -15.25 24.99
N PRO A 118 6.42 -14.87 23.70
CA PRO A 118 7.60 -14.88 22.84
C PRO A 118 8.57 -13.74 23.19
N PHE A 119 8.20 -12.85 24.12
CA PHE A 119 8.98 -11.69 24.52
C PHE A 119 9.69 -11.93 25.87
N PRO A 120 10.92 -11.42 26.04
CA PRO A 120 11.64 -11.48 27.31
C PRO A 120 10.86 -10.84 28.46
N ASP A 121 11.00 -11.37 29.68
CA ASP A 121 10.33 -10.84 30.87
C ASP A 121 10.78 -9.40 31.21
N GLU A 122 12.05 -9.08 30.95
CA GLU A 122 12.61 -7.74 31.17
C GLU A 122 12.23 -6.78 30.04
N ALA A 123 11.69 -5.63 30.41
CA ALA A 123 11.37 -4.56 29.47
C ALA A 123 12.63 -3.78 29.10
N GLY A 124 13.16 -4.03 27.90
CA GLY A 124 14.22 -3.22 27.29
C GLY A 124 13.65 -2.06 26.48
N ALA A 125 14.31 -0.90 26.51
CA ALA A 125 13.83 0.32 25.82
C ALA A 125 13.61 0.09 24.31
N MET A 126 14.55 -0.61 23.67
CA MET A 126 14.45 -1.02 22.26
C MET A 126 13.23 -1.92 21.99
N HIS A 127 12.93 -2.87 22.89
CA HIS A 127 11.76 -3.74 22.74
C HIS A 127 10.46 -2.95 22.81
N VAL A 128 10.33 -2.04 23.77
CA VAL A 128 9.14 -1.20 23.90
C VAL A 128 8.98 -0.28 22.69
N MET A 129 10.08 0.32 22.22
CA MET A 129 10.08 1.14 21.01
C MET A 129 9.58 0.35 19.78
N HIS A 130 10.01 -0.89 19.60
CA HIS A 130 9.53 -1.76 18.53
C HIS A 130 8.04 -2.08 18.65
N LEU A 131 7.54 -2.35 19.86
CA LEU A 131 6.12 -2.59 20.12
C LEU A 131 5.27 -1.34 19.84
N LEU A 132 5.74 -0.15 20.24
CA LEU A 132 5.06 1.12 19.95
C LEU A 132 4.92 1.35 18.44
N ARG A 133 6.01 1.18 17.68
CA ARG A 133 5.99 1.30 16.21
C ARG A 133 4.98 0.33 15.59
N HIS A 134 4.96 -0.92 16.08
CA HIS A 134 4.05 -1.94 15.60
C HIS A 134 2.58 -1.61 15.91
N ALA A 135 2.28 -1.15 17.12
CA ALA A 135 0.94 -0.71 17.50
C ALA A 135 0.46 0.44 16.59
N MET A 136 1.31 1.45 16.35
CA MET A 136 0.99 2.56 15.45
C MET A 136 0.78 2.08 14.01
N ALA A 137 1.60 1.15 13.52
CA ALA A 137 1.42 0.55 12.20
C ALA A 137 0.07 -0.19 12.09
N LYS A 138 -0.33 -0.96 13.12
CA LYS A 138 -1.64 -1.64 13.18
C LYS A 138 -2.78 -0.63 13.14
N THR A 139 -2.70 0.46 13.92
CA THR A 139 -3.70 1.54 13.91
C THR A 139 -3.82 2.21 12.55
N ILE A 140 -2.71 2.52 11.87
CA ILE A 140 -2.74 3.11 10.53
C ILE A 140 -3.33 2.13 9.51
N MET A 141 -2.97 0.85 9.60
CA MET A 141 -3.49 -0.19 8.72
C MET A 141 -5.02 -0.29 8.83
N GLU A 142 -5.54 -0.52 10.04
CA GLU A 142 -6.96 -0.81 10.27
C GLU A 142 -7.82 0.46 10.19
N GLY A 143 -7.37 1.52 10.86
CA GLY A 143 -8.14 2.75 11.00
C GLY A 143 -8.10 3.67 9.78
N ILE A 144 -7.01 3.66 9.00
CA ILE A 144 -6.74 4.69 7.98
C ILE A 144 -6.60 4.15 6.56
N ILE A 145 -5.73 3.17 6.31
CA ILE A 145 -5.46 2.70 4.94
C ILE A 145 -6.57 1.75 4.50
N ASN A 146 -6.96 0.79 5.34
CA ASN A 146 -8.00 -0.19 4.99
C ASN A 146 -9.43 0.31 5.20
N CYS A 147 -9.61 1.52 5.73
CA CYS A 147 -10.91 2.14 5.94
C CYS A 147 -11.11 3.34 5.01
N LEU A 148 -12.26 3.42 4.36
CA LEU A 148 -12.67 4.59 3.57
C LEU A 148 -13.11 5.71 4.50
N ILE A 149 -12.16 6.56 4.89
CA ILE A 149 -12.41 7.75 5.69
C ILE A 149 -12.95 8.87 4.79
N VAL A 150 -14.27 9.03 4.80
CA VAL A 150 -15.02 10.00 3.98
C VAL A 150 -15.64 11.08 4.84
N THR A 151 -16.01 10.74 6.07
CA THR A 151 -16.72 11.63 7.00
C THR A 151 -16.03 11.65 8.36
N ASP A 152 -16.42 12.59 9.23
CA ASP A 152 -15.98 12.61 10.64
C ASP A 152 -16.65 11.51 11.48
N SER A 153 -17.63 10.76 10.93
CA SER A 153 -18.27 9.63 11.63
C SER A 153 -17.54 8.33 11.31
N PRO A 154 -16.95 7.66 12.32
CA PRO A 154 -16.27 6.39 12.12
C PRO A 154 -17.22 5.28 11.71
N GLU A 155 -18.44 5.25 12.26
CA GLU A 155 -19.46 4.25 11.89
C GLU A 155 -19.87 4.38 10.42
N ALA A 156 -20.05 5.61 9.94
CA ALA A 156 -20.35 5.86 8.53
C ALA A 156 -19.20 5.39 7.64
N ASN A 157 -17.95 5.66 8.01
CA ASN A 157 -16.77 5.22 7.26
C ASN A 157 -16.66 3.68 7.20
N ILE A 158 -16.98 2.98 8.30
CA ILE A 158 -17.05 1.50 8.32
C ILE A 158 -18.11 0.99 7.34
N GLN A 159 -19.30 1.59 7.32
CA GLN A 159 -20.35 1.16 6.39
C GLN A 159 -19.99 1.46 4.93
N LEU A 160 -19.40 2.62 4.65
CA LEU A 160 -18.93 2.98 3.31
C LEU A 160 -17.84 2.03 2.83
N THR A 161 -16.93 1.63 3.72
CA THR A 161 -15.92 0.59 3.43
C THR A 161 -16.57 -0.73 3.05
N ARG A 162 -17.57 -1.20 3.81
CA ARG A 162 -18.30 -2.43 3.49
C ARG A 162 -19.06 -2.35 2.16
N ILE A 163 -19.69 -1.20 1.88
CA ILE A 163 -20.38 -0.96 0.61
C ILE A 163 -19.38 -1.03 -0.54
N HIS A 164 -18.22 -0.37 -0.40
CA HIS A 164 -17.16 -0.44 -1.41
C HIS A 164 -16.69 -1.86 -1.65
N GLU A 165 -16.41 -2.64 -0.60
CA GLU A 165 -16.00 -4.04 -0.74
C GLU A 165 -17.06 -4.88 -1.44
N HIS A 166 -18.33 -4.65 -1.13
CA HIS A 166 -19.43 -5.31 -1.83
C HIS A 166 -19.48 -4.93 -3.31
N ILE A 167 -19.34 -3.65 -3.66
CA ILE A 167 -19.28 -3.21 -5.07
C ILE A 167 -18.04 -3.81 -5.75
N PHE A 168 -16.89 -3.80 -5.09
CA PHE A 168 -15.61 -4.29 -5.61
C PHE A 168 -15.66 -5.78 -5.95
N SER A 169 -16.33 -6.58 -5.11
CA SER A 169 -16.56 -8.01 -5.35
C SER A 169 -17.39 -8.29 -6.60
N ARG A 170 -18.23 -7.34 -7.03
CA ARG A 170 -19.11 -7.47 -8.20
C ARG A 170 -18.46 -6.88 -9.45
N ASP A 171 -17.93 -5.66 -9.33
CA ASP A 171 -17.25 -4.95 -10.40
C ASP A 171 -16.20 -3.99 -9.82
N ALA A 172 -14.93 -4.38 -9.95
CA ALA A 172 -13.79 -3.59 -9.47
C ALA A 172 -13.66 -2.22 -10.16
N THR A 173 -14.11 -2.08 -11.41
CA THR A 173 -14.05 -0.81 -12.14
C THR A 173 -15.09 0.16 -11.58
N VAL A 174 -16.34 -0.31 -11.39
CA VAL A 174 -17.40 0.51 -10.77
C VAL A 174 -17.01 0.90 -9.34
N ALA A 175 -16.46 -0.04 -8.57
CA ALA A 175 -15.98 0.23 -7.21
C ALA A 175 -14.89 1.30 -7.20
N SER A 176 -13.96 1.25 -8.16
CA SER A 176 -12.86 2.21 -8.25
C SER A 176 -13.34 3.61 -8.62
N VAL A 177 -14.30 3.73 -9.55
CA VAL A 177 -14.97 5.01 -9.86
C VAL A 177 -15.71 5.54 -8.63
N TRP A 178 -16.51 4.69 -7.99
CA TRP A 178 -17.25 5.07 -6.79
C TRP A 178 -16.32 5.52 -5.67
N ARG A 179 -15.21 4.80 -5.45
CA ARG A 179 -14.18 5.15 -4.47
C ARG A 179 -13.60 6.53 -4.77
N ARG A 180 -13.17 6.80 -6.01
CA ARG A 180 -12.61 8.11 -6.41
C ARG A 180 -13.61 9.24 -6.17
N GLN A 181 -14.86 9.06 -6.61
CA GLN A 181 -15.94 10.03 -6.40
C GLN A 181 -16.19 10.26 -4.90
N THR A 182 -16.18 9.20 -4.11
CA THR A 182 -16.39 9.30 -2.66
C THR A 182 -15.22 10.00 -1.96
N PHE A 183 -13.97 9.76 -2.39
CA PHE A 183 -12.79 10.48 -1.90
C PHE A 183 -12.76 11.95 -2.31
N SER A 184 -13.38 12.33 -3.43
CA SER A 184 -13.53 13.74 -3.81
C SER A 184 -14.47 14.51 -2.86
N ALA A 185 -15.36 13.80 -2.16
CA ALA A 185 -16.26 14.33 -1.14
C ALA A 185 -15.77 14.06 0.29
N ALA A 186 -14.56 13.49 0.45
CA ALA A 186 -14.01 13.16 1.76
C ALA A 186 -13.53 14.40 2.51
N VAL A 187 -13.49 14.29 3.85
CA VAL A 187 -12.87 15.29 4.72
C VAL A 187 -11.45 15.63 4.23
N GLU A 188 -11.08 16.90 4.21
CA GLU A 188 -9.78 17.27 3.65
C GLU A 188 -8.60 16.96 4.58
N GLN A 189 -8.83 16.94 5.89
CA GLN A 189 -7.83 16.81 6.94
C GLN A 189 -8.33 15.88 8.06
N CYS A 190 -7.42 15.13 8.67
CA CYS A 190 -7.74 14.31 9.85
C CYS A 190 -7.86 15.25 11.06
N SER A 191 -9.06 15.40 11.64
CA SER A 191 -9.24 16.26 12.81
C SER A 191 -8.59 15.64 14.07
N PRO A 192 -8.24 16.45 15.08
CA PRO A 192 -7.74 15.94 16.36
C PRO A 192 -8.72 14.96 17.04
N ALA A 193 -10.02 15.21 16.90
CA ALA A 193 -11.07 14.33 17.42
C ALA A 193 -11.07 12.96 16.73
N MET A 194 -10.94 12.93 15.39
CA MET A 194 -10.80 11.67 14.64
C MET A 194 -9.52 10.94 15.00
N SER A 195 -8.41 11.67 15.15
CA SER A 195 -7.14 11.07 15.59
C SER A 195 -7.26 10.42 16.95
N ARG A 196 -7.91 11.10 17.91
CA ARG A 196 -8.19 10.52 19.23
C ARG A 196 -9.09 9.30 19.12
N PHE A 197 -10.11 9.33 18.27
CA PHE A 197 -10.95 8.16 18.01
C PHE A 197 -10.12 6.96 17.52
N PHE A 198 -9.30 7.11 16.48
CA PHE A 198 -8.49 6.01 15.95
C PHE A 198 -7.51 5.46 16.98
N LEU A 199 -6.87 6.32 17.76
CA LEU A 199 -5.95 5.88 18.80
C LEU A 199 -6.69 5.15 19.92
N THR A 200 -7.83 5.67 20.39
CA THR A 200 -8.60 5.00 21.46
C THR A 200 -9.21 3.68 20.99
N GLU A 201 -9.63 3.57 19.73
CA GLU A 201 -10.20 2.35 19.18
C GLU A 201 -9.14 1.25 19.01
N HIS A 202 -7.96 1.59 18.47
CA HIS A 202 -6.95 0.59 18.09
C HIS A 202 -5.78 0.44 19.08
N MET A 203 -5.61 1.36 20.03
CA MET A 203 -4.59 1.28 21.09
C MET A 203 -5.09 1.83 22.44
N PRO A 204 -6.22 1.31 22.97
CA PRO A 204 -6.85 1.84 24.18
C PRO A 204 -5.97 1.78 25.43
N ALA A 205 -5.20 0.71 25.63
CA ALA A 205 -4.37 0.56 26.83
C ALA A 205 -3.18 1.54 26.81
N LEU A 206 -2.55 1.73 25.65
CA LEU A 206 -1.51 2.72 25.45
C LEU A 206 -2.06 4.14 25.63
N MET A 207 -3.24 4.44 25.09
CA MET A 207 -3.84 5.77 25.24
C MET A 207 -4.17 6.10 26.69
N ALA A 208 -4.68 5.15 27.46
CA ALA A 208 -4.92 5.34 28.89
C ALA A 208 -3.64 5.68 29.68
N LEU A 209 -2.49 5.14 29.25
CA LEU A 209 -1.20 5.36 29.90
C LEU A 209 -0.50 6.64 29.43
N LEU A 210 -0.49 6.89 28.11
CA LEU A 210 0.24 7.99 27.48
C LEU A 210 -0.53 9.32 27.54
N CYS A 211 -1.86 9.27 27.59
CA CYS A 211 -2.75 10.44 27.57
C CYS A 211 -3.85 10.34 28.63
N PRO A 212 -3.51 10.36 29.94
CA PRO A 212 -4.51 10.30 31.00
C PRO A 212 -5.46 11.51 30.97
N GLU A 213 -6.75 11.27 31.19
CA GLU A 213 -7.83 12.26 31.01
C GLU A 213 -7.68 13.55 31.85
N ASP A 214 -6.89 13.53 32.92
CA ASP A 214 -6.65 14.67 33.81
C ASP A 214 -5.63 15.70 33.27
N LYS A 215 -4.97 15.41 32.13
CA LYS A 215 -4.07 16.35 31.45
C LYS A 215 -4.70 16.78 30.13
N ASP A 216 -5.44 17.88 30.19
CA ASP A 216 -6.14 18.53 29.06
C ASP A 216 -5.20 19.19 28.04
N ASP A 217 -3.91 18.80 28.01
CA ASP A 217 -2.98 19.16 26.96
C ASP A 217 -3.23 18.25 25.76
N GLY A 218 -4.26 18.60 25.02
CA GLY A 218 -4.81 17.87 23.89
C GLY A 218 -3.73 17.30 22.97
N VAL A 219 -3.76 15.99 22.76
CA VAL A 219 -3.10 15.36 21.60
C VAL A 219 -1.57 15.64 21.55
N SER A 220 -0.93 15.85 22.71
CA SER A 220 0.46 16.29 22.82
C SER A 220 1.49 15.15 22.81
N CYS A 221 1.44 14.27 21.80
CA CYS A 221 2.45 13.21 21.66
C CYS A 221 2.87 12.96 20.21
N GLY A 222 2.76 13.91 19.27
CA GLY A 222 3.21 13.71 17.88
C GLY A 222 2.41 12.68 17.05
N ALA A 223 1.62 11.81 17.69
CA ALA A 223 0.80 10.78 17.06
C ALA A 223 -0.24 11.35 16.08
N HIS A 224 -0.82 12.53 16.36
CA HIS A 224 -1.75 13.18 15.44
C HIS A 224 -1.11 13.56 14.11
N ALA A 225 0.11 14.10 14.13
CA ALA A 225 0.84 14.43 12.90
C ALA A 225 1.13 13.15 12.08
N ILE A 226 1.36 12.01 12.75
CA ILE A 226 1.49 10.71 12.09
C ILE A 226 0.17 10.30 11.43
N LEU A 227 -0.96 10.39 12.15
CA LEU A 227 -2.26 10.01 11.60
C LEU A 227 -2.73 10.94 10.48
N GLU A 228 -2.39 12.23 10.54
CA GLU A 228 -2.64 13.17 9.45
C GLU A 228 -1.78 12.83 8.20
N ALA A 229 -0.50 12.51 8.40
CA ALA A 229 0.37 12.06 7.31
C ALA A 229 -0.11 10.71 6.72
N ALA A 230 -0.57 9.79 7.56
CA ALA A 230 -1.17 8.53 7.15
C ALA A 230 -2.48 8.73 6.38
N TYR A 231 -3.31 9.68 6.81
CA TYR A 231 -4.53 10.05 6.08
C TYR A 231 -4.21 10.61 4.69
N THR A 232 -3.24 11.53 4.62
CA THR A 232 -2.75 12.07 3.35
C THR A 232 -2.21 10.97 2.43
N PHE A 233 -1.47 10.00 2.98
CA PHE A 233 -0.99 8.83 2.25
C PHE A 233 -2.14 7.95 1.75
N SER A 234 -3.14 7.67 2.57
CA SER A 234 -4.35 6.92 2.18
C SER A 234 -5.11 7.62 1.04
N ARG A 235 -5.24 8.96 1.09
CA ARG A 235 -5.83 9.75 -0.01
C ARG A 235 -5.00 9.66 -1.28
N MET A 236 -3.67 9.68 -1.20
CA MET A 236 -2.79 9.46 -2.36
C MET A 236 -3.03 8.07 -2.98
N LEU A 237 -3.12 7.01 -2.16
CA LEU A 237 -3.34 5.63 -2.63
C LEU A 237 -4.73 5.42 -3.26
N HIS A 238 -5.77 6.09 -2.74
CA HIS A 238 -7.15 5.76 -3.06
C HIS A 238 -7.91 6.83 -3.85
N GLY A 239 -7.50 8.09 -3.73
CA GLY A 239 -8.12 9.23 -4.41
C GLY A 239 -7.51 9.54 -5.78
N SER A 240 -6.39 8.92 -6.15
CA SER A 240 -5.70 9.26 -7.40
C SER A 240 -6.47 8.81 -8.65
N PRO A 241 -6.52 9.66 -9.70
CA PRO A 241 -7.15 9.31 -10.97
C PRO A 241 -6.36 8.19 -11.67
N SER A 242 -7.06 7.35 -12.42
CA SER A 242 -6.44 6.24 -13.16
C SER A 242 -5.47 6.81 -14.21
N SER A 243 -4.17 6.53 -14.03
CA SER A 243 -3.14 7.10 -14.89
C SER A 243 -3.15 6.51 -16.30
N SER A 244 -2.70 7.34 -17.24
CA SER A 244 -2.68 7.14 -18.70
C SER A 244 -1.84 5.96 -19.23
N ALA A 245 -1.24 5.15 -18.35
CA ALA A 245 -0.27 4.11 -18.68
C ALA A 245 -0.77 2.66 -18.42
N GLY A 246 -2.09 2.43 -18.46
CA GLY A 246 -2.62 1.06 -18.39
C GLY A 246 -2.49 0.38 -17.03
N SER A 247 -2.18 1.13 -15.96
CA SER A 247 -2.35 0.62 -14.60
C SER A 247 -3.83 0.43 -14.35
N THR A 248 -4.26 -0.83 -14.35
CA THR A 248 -5.58 -1.29 -13.87
C THR A 248 -5.97 -0.54 -12.60
N ASP A 249 -7.21 -0.07 -12.53
CA ASP A 249 -7.86 0.43 -11.33
C ASP A 249 -7.50 -0.43 -10.12
N ALA A 250 -6.57 0.07 -9.30
CA ALA A 250 -5.91 -0.69 -8.27
C ALA A 250 -6.40 -0.26 -6.88
N PHE A 251 -6.73 -1.26 -6.08
CA PHE A 251 -7.09 -1.09 -4.68
C PHE A 251 -5.91 -1.52 -3.82
N TYR A 252 -5.32 -0.58 -3.07
CA TYR A 252 -4.26 -0.91 -2.13
C TYR A 252 -4.88 -1.36 -0.80
N ARG A 253 -4.33 -2.39 -0.17
CA ARG A 253 -4.62 -2.76 1.22
C ARG A 253 -3.33 -2.75 2.00
N ALA A 254 -3.34 -2.17 3.18
CA ALA A 254 -2.25 -2.32 4.13
C ALA A 254 -2.34 -3.68 4.83
N PHE A 255 -1.18 -4.22 5.19
CA PHE A 255 -1.07 -5.35 6.10
C PHE A 255 0.08 -5.14 7.09
N VAL A 256 -0.10 -5.64 8.30
CA VAL A 256 0.91 -5.67 9.35
C VAL A 256 1.03 -7.14 9.78
N PRO A 257 2.19 -7.80 9.58
CA PRO A 257 2.36 -9.19 9.97
C PRO A 257 2.17 -9.39 11.47
N GLU A 258 1.54 -10.50 11.86
CA GLU A 258 1.31 -10.83 13.27
C GLU A 258 2.64 -11.07 14.00
N LEU A 259 2.83 -10.48 15.18
CA LEU A 259 4.04 -10.64 15.97
C LEU A 259 4.25 -12.10 16.39
N GLY A 260 5.49 -12.59 16.27
CA GLY A 260 5.85 -13.96 16.63
C GLY A 260 5.41 -15.03 15.62
N SER A 261 4.66 -14.65 14.58
CA SER A 261 4.29 -15.54 13.48
C SER A 261 5.51 -15.96 12.66
N LEU A 262 5.39 -17.08 11.95
CA LEU A 262 6.44 -17.58 11.07
C LEU A 262 6.62 -16.65 9.87
N LEU A 263 7.85 -16.24 9.61
CA LEU A 263 8.16 -15.37 8.48
C LEU A 263 8.28 -16.21 7.20
N TYR A 264 7.26 -16.14 6.34
CA TYR A 264 7.24 -16.91 5.09
C TYR A 264 7.95 -16.15 3.96
N PRO A 265 8.93 -16.76 3.27
CA PRO A 265 9.66 -16.15 2.14
C PRO A 265 8.77 -15.63 1.01
N SER A 266 7.59 -16.21 0.84
CA SER A 266 6.64 -15.85 -0.21
C SER A 266 5.71 -14.69 0.16
N GLN A 267 5.65 -14.29 1.43
CA GLN A 267 4.72 -13.26 1.92
C GLN A 267 5.38 -11.89 2.05
N ILE A 268 6.72 -11.82 2.07
CA ILE A 268 7.47 -10.59 2.29
C ILE A 268 8.70 -10.59 1.38
N GLU A 269 8.78 -9.67 0.41
CA GLU A 269 9.92 -9.60 -0.52
C GLU A 269 11.25 -9.20 0.16
N LEU A 270 11.20 -8.79 1.45
CA LEU A 270 12.35 -8.58 2.35
C LEU A 270 13.20 -9.84 2.53
N VAL A 271 12.69 -11.03 2.19
CA VAL A 271 13.35 -12.32 2.44
C VAL A 271 14.55 -12.58 1.52
N LYS A 272 14.82 -11.74 0.51
CA LYS A 272 16.14 -11.81 -0.16
C LYS A 272 17.31 -11.56 0.80
N ARG A 273 17.07 -11.07 2.03
CA ARG A 273 18.09 -10.86 3.07
C ARG A 273 17.92 -11.69 4.34
N CYS A 274 16.84 -12.48 4.50
CA CYS A 274 16.69 -13.40 5.62
C CYS A 274 17.29 -14.76 5.25
N LEU A 275 18.61 -14.89 5.42
CA LEU A 275 19.24 -16.19 5.59
C LEU A 275 18.70 -16.79 6.89
N LYS A 276 18.38 -18.10 6.90
CA LYS A 276 17.99 -18.82 8.12
C LYS A 276 18.83 -18.35 9.30
N SER A 277 18.19 -18.07 10.44
CA SER A 277 18.86 -17.94 11.74
C SER A 277 20.06 -18.88 11.82
N GLU A 278 21.21 -18.38 12.31
CA GLU A 278 22.47 -19.14 12.38
C GLU A 278 22.33 -20.47 13.16
N ARG A 279 21.27 -20.58 13.97
CA ARG A 279 20.91 -21.77 14.75
C ARG A 279 20.05 -22.78 13.99
N GLY A 280 19.70 -22.50 12.74
CA GLY A 280 18.84 -23.34 11.89
C GLY A 280 17.34 -23.25 12.22
N GLU A 281 16.93 -22.33 13.09
CA GLU A 281 15.54 -22.09 13.46
C GLU A 281 14.79 -21.29 12.37
N GLN A 282 13.46 -21.39 12.34
CA GLN A 282 12.64 -20.59 11.44
C GLN A 282 12.53 -19.15 11.98
N ASP A 283 12.78 -18.18 11.11
CA ASP A 283 12.67 -16.76 11.45
C ASP A 283 11.20 -16.41 11.79
N ARG A 284 11.04 -15.53 12.79
CA ARG A 284 9.73 -15.04 13.26
C ARG A 284 9.63 -13.54 13.09
N VAL A 285 8.42 -13.05 12.91
CA VAL A 285 8.13 -11.61 12.85
C VAL A 285 8.42 -10.97 14.21
N GLY A 286 9.37 -10.02 14.25
CA GLY A 286 9.76 -9.32 15.48
C GLY A 286 8.91 -8.08 15.76
N ALA A 287 8.90 -7.12 14.84
CA ALA A 287 8.06 -5.93 14.86
C ALA A 287 7.99 -5.30 13.47
N THR A 288 6.96 -4.50 13.23
CA THR A 288 6.70 -3.87 11.93
C THR A 288 6.78 -2.37 12.12
N VAL A 289 7.62 -1.69 11.34
CA VAL A 289 7.75 -0.23 11.42
C VAL A 289 6.74 0.46 10.51
N PHE A 290 6.45 -0.14 9.35
CA PHE A 290 5.48 0.37 8.40
C PHE A 290 4.61 -0.76 7.82
N PRO A 291 3.28 -0.54 7.63
CA PRO A 291 2.44 -1.54 6.98
C PRO A 291 2.91 -1.85 5.55
N GLY A 292 3.03 -3.13 5.20
CA GLY A 292 3.20 -3.49 3.80
C GLY A 292 1.94 -3.15 3.00
N LEU A 293 2.05 -2.96 1.68
CA LEU A 293 0.90 -2.72 0.83
C LEU A 293 0.65 -3.91 -0.09
N VAL A 294 -0.61 -4.23 -0.36
CA VAL A 294 -1.03 -5.18 -1.38
C VAL A 294 -1.84 -4.43 -2.41
N LYS A 295 -1.34 -4.34 -3.63
CA LYS A 295 -2.09 -3.85 -4.78
C LYS A 295 -2.98 -4.97 -5.30
N VAL A 296 -4.28 -4.78 -5.15
CA VAL A 296 -5.31 -5.68 -5.66
C VAL A 296 -5.79 -5.12 -7.00
N THR A 297 -5.59 -5.89 -8.06
CA THR A 297 -6.04 -5.57 -9.41
C THR A 297 -6.95 -6.65 -9.96
N ARG A 298 -7.76 -6.30 -10.96
CA ARG A 298 -8.57 -7.29 -11.69
C ARG A 298 -7.64 -8.20 -12.50
N GLY A 299 -7.84 -9.51 -12.41
CA GLY A 299 -7.15 -10.45 -13.29
C GLY A 299 -7.60 -10.30 -14.75
N PRO A 300 -6.80 -10.78 -15.73
CA PRO A 300 -7.11 -10.66 -17.15
C PRO A 300 -8.41 -11.39 -17.50
N PRO A 301 -9.28 -10.84 -18.36
CA PRO A 301 -10.55 -11.48 -18.70
C PRO A 301 -10.33 -12.91 -19.22
N GLY A 302 -11.03 -13.89 -18.62
CA GLY A 302 -10.94 -15.28 -19.03
C GLY A 302 -11.54 -15.52 -20.43
N PRO A 303 -11.27 -16.67 -21.06
CA PRO A 303 -11.65 -16.96 -22.44
C PRO A 303 -13.16 -16.90 -22.75
N ASN A 304 -14.03 -16.85 -21.74
CA ASN A 304 -15.49 -16.74 -21.87
C ASN A 304 -16.08 -15.45 -21.24
N GLY A 305 -15.26 -14.43 -20.98
CA GLY A 305 -15.71 -13.22 -20.27
C GLY A 305 -15.99 -13.43 -18.78
N GLN A 306 -15.72 -14.63 -18.25
CA GLN A 306 -15.74 -14.87 -16.81
C GLN A 306 -14.61 -14.06 -16.14
N ALA A 307 -14.97 -13.36 -15.07
CA ALA A 307 -14.00 -12.66 -14.24
C ALA A 307 -13.04 -13.69 -13.64
N THR A 308 -11.75 -13.58 -13.98
CA THR A 308 -10.70 -14.33 -13.30
C THR A 308 -10.51 -13.78 -11.89
N ALA A 309 -9.94 -14.60 -11.00
CA ALA A 309 -9.53 -14.18 -9.66
C ALA A 309 -8.68 -12.90 -9.72
N HIS A 310 -8.82 -12.05 -8.69
CA HIS A 310 -8.02 -10.83 -8.55
C HIS A 310 -6.53 -11.17 -8.47
N THR A 311 -5.71 -10.34 -9.11
CA THR A 311 -4.25 -10.42 -8.96
C THR A 311 -3.86 -9.56 -7.76
N GLN A 312 -3.04 -10.12 -6.86
CA GLN A 312 -2.50 -9.41 -5.71
C GLN A 312 -1.00 -9.26 -5.90
N THR A 313 -0.50 -8.02 -5.86
CA THR A 313 0.93 -7.72 -5.88
C THR A 313 1.30 -7.13 -4.53
N VAL A 314 2.22 -7.77 -3.81
CA VAL A 314 2.70 -7.29 -2.51
C VAL A 314 3.83 -6.30 -2.76
N TYR A 315 3.71 -5.12 -2.17
CA TYR A 315 4.71 -4.07 -2.13
C TYR A 315 5.28 -4.00 -0.72
N ASP A 316 6.58 -4.21 -0.64
CA ASP A 316 7.33 -3.82 0.54
C ASP A 316 7.72 -2.34 0.44
N LEU A 317 7.38 -1.60 1.49
CA LEU A 317 7.62 -0.16 1.60
C LEU A 317 8.61 0.16 2.71
N SER A 318 9.12 -0.86 3.39
CA SER A 318 10.19 -0.69 4.36
C SER A 318 11.38 -0.09 3.61
N ALA A 319 11.82 1.10 4.03
CA ALA A 319 13.08 1.63 3.55
C ALA A 319 14.18 0.58 3.81
N GLU A 320 15.22 0.53 2.97
CA GLU A 320 16.30 -0.46 3.04
C GLU A 320 17.18 -0.39 4.32
N HIS A 321 16.66 0.01 5.48
CA HIS A 321 17.41 0.19 6.72
C HIS A 321 16.64 -0.35 7.93
N GLU A 322 17.03 -1.56 8.33
CA GLU A 322 17.44 -1.95 9.70
C GLU A 322 17.26 -3.46 9.85
N SER A 323 18.20 -4.21 9.25
CA SER A 323 18.63 -5.48 9.84
C SER A 323 19.44 -5.18 11.09
N THR A 324 18.80 -4.68 12.14
CA THR A 324 19.29 -4.95 13.50
C THR A 324 18.83 -6.35 13.85
N MET A 325 19.65 -7.31 13.41
CA MET A 325 19.81 -8.58 14.11
C MET A 325 19.85 -8.29 15.62
N LEU A 326 19.14 -9.11 16.40
CA LEU A 326 19.33 -9.24 17.84
C LEU A 326 20.71 -9.85 18.15
N GLU A 327 21.77 -9.22 17.65
CA GLU A 327 23.16 -9.55 17.91
C GLU A 327 23.80 -8.37 18.63
N GLU A 328 23.79 -8.45 19.96
CA GLU A 328 24.99 -8.31 20.80
C GLU A 328 24.56 -8.50 22.27
N MET A 329 24.44 -9.76 22.69
CA MET A 329 24.76 -10.12 24.07
C MET A 329 26.11 -10.82 24.08
N PRO A 330 27.21 -10.14 24.46
CA PRO A 330 28.42 -10.85 24.81
C PRO A 330 28.16 -11.59 26.12
N GLN A 331 28.13 -12.92 26.04
CA GLN A 331 28.39 -13.74 27.21
C GLN A 331 29.78 -13.39 27.73
N LEU A 332 29.85 -12.73 28.89
CA LEU A 332 31.07 -12.57 29.64
C LEU A 332 30.83 -12.92 31.12
N ARG A 333 31.13 -14.19 31.40
CA ARG A 333 31.41 -14.86 32.69
C ARG A 333 30.27 -15.02 33.69
#